data_AF-A0A523PUE3-F1
#
_entry.id   AF-A0A523PUE3-F1
#
_cell.length_a   1.000
_cell.length_b   1.000
_cell.length_c   1.000
_cell.angle_alpha   90.00
_cell.angle_beta   90.00
_cell.angle_gamma   90.00
#
_symmetry.space_group_name_H-M   'P 1'
#
loop_
_entity.id
_entity.type
_entity.pdbx_description
1 polymer ?
#
loop_
_entity_poly.entity_id
_entity_poly.type
_entity_poly.pdbx_seq_one_letter_code
_entity_poly.pdbx_strand_id
1 'polypeptide(L)' 'ALVVARILVGGRPLDEQARYRVVTNSFMAGGGDGYDLLAGVAGREVDPILLREMLERIFREQGTVTPAPGSRYLRVP' A
#
# COMPACT_ATOMS: atom_id res chain seq x y z
N ALA A 1 -17.97 7.30 -12.49
CA ALA A 1 -16.79 7.50 -11.63
C ALA A 1 -17.00 6.73 -10.32
N LEU A 2 -15.96 6.09 -9.80
CA LEU A 2 -16.01 5.54 -8.43
C LEU A 2 -15.96 6.70 -7.45
N VAL A 3 -16.86 6.70 -6.47
CA VAL A 3 -16.85 7.66 -5.36
C VAL A 3 -16.46 6.90 -4.11
N VAL A 4 -15.48 7.42 -3.38
CA VAL A 4 -15.06 6.84 -2.10
C VAL A 4 -16.09 7.23 -1.04
N ALA A 5 -16.89 6.27 -0.57
CA ALA A 5 -17.91 6.53 0.46
C ALA A 5 -17.32 6.57 1.88
N ARG A 6 -16.30 5.75 2.15
CA ARG A 6 -15.63 5.67 3.47
C ARG A 6 -14.22 5.12 3.31
N ILE A 7 -13.31 5.60 4.16
CA ILE A 7 -11.95 5.06 4.29
C ILE A 7 -11.77 4.60 5.73
N LEU A 8 -11.34 3.35 5.90
CA LEU A 8 -11.03 2.78 7.20
C LEU A 8 -9.55 2.36 7.23
N VAL A 9 -8.84 2.69 8.31
CA VAL A 9 -7.48 2.24 8.58
C VAL A 9 -7.50 1.45 9.90
N GLY A 10 -7.12 0.17 9.86
CA GLY A 10 -7.20 -0.71 11.04
C GLY A 10 -8.62 -0.85 11.61
N GLY A 11 -9.65 -0.75 10.77
CA GLY A 11 -11.06 -0.85 11.18
C GLY A 11 -11.66 0.44 11.76
N ARG A 12 -10.89 1.53 11.86
CA ARG A 12 -11.37 2.84 12.32
C ARG A 12 -11.43 3.84 11.15
N PRO A 13 -12.33 4.84 11.18
CA PRO A 13 -12.32 5.92 10.19
C PRO A 13 -10.94 6.56 10.06
N LEU A 14 -10.59 6.97 8.84
CA LEU A 14 -9.40 7.77 8.60
C LEU A 14 -9.45 9.04 9.46
N ASP A 15 -8.46 9.21 10.32
CA ASP A 15 -8.21 10.46 11.06
C ASP A 15 -7.26 11.34 10.23
N GLU A 16 -7.74 12.50 9.78
CA GLU A 16 -6.97 13.44 8.96
C GLU A 16 -5.80 14.11 9.71
N GLN A 17 -5.84 14.12 11.04
CA GLN A 17 -4.78 14.69 11.88
C GLN A 17 -3.70 13.66 12.24
N ALA A 18 -3.96 12.38 11.98
CA ALA A 18 -3.01 11.32 12.25
C ALA A 18 -1.94 11.19 11.16
N ARG A 19 -0.75 10.72 11.54
CA ARG A 19 0.31 10.35 10.61
C ARG A 19 0.26 8.85 10.35
N TYR A 20 0.22 8.48 9.07
CA TYR A 20 0.21 7.08 8.65
C TYR A 20 1.52 6.73 7.96
N ARG A 21 2.05 5.54 8.27
CA ARG A 21 3.13 4.94 7.50
C ARG A 21 2.51 4.12 6.37
N VAL A 22 2.91 4.42 5.14
CA VAL A 22 2.48 3.72 3.93
C VAL A 22 3.70 3.07 3.28
N VAL A 23 3.51 1.86 2.76
CA VAL A 23 4.54 1.14 2.00
C VAL A 23 4.08 1.08 0.55
N THR A 24 4.96 1.47 -0.37
CA THR A 24 4.70 1.42 -1.81
C THR A 24 6.01 1.20 -2.58
N ASN A 25 5.90 0.90 -3.87
CA ASN A 25 7.05 0.74 -4.75
C ASN A 25 7.66 2.11 -5.14
N SER A 26 8.88 2.08 -5.68
CA SER A 26 9.62 3.29 -6.05
C SER A 26 8.95 4.12 -7.16
N PHE A 27 8.21 3.49 -8.08
CA PHE A 27 7.49 4.18 -9.15
C PHE A 27 6.37 5.07 -8.60
N MET A 28 5.51 4.54 -7.75
CA MET A 28 4.44 5.32 -7.10
C MET A 28 5.00 6.33 -6.11
N ALA A 29 6.04 5.98 -5.35
CA ALA A 29 6.72 6.92 -4.45
C ALA A 29 7.38 8.09 -5.20
N GLY A 30 7.66 7.92 -6.49
CA GLY A 30 8.15 8.99 -7.37
C GLY A 30 7.05 9.79 -8.08
N GLY A 31 5.77 9.49 -7.83
CA GLY A 31 4.64 10.18 -8.45
C GLY A 31 4.09 9.52 -9.72
N GLY A 32 4.56 8.32 -10.09
CA GLY A 32 4.02 7.58 -11.23
C GLY A 32 2.50 7.41 -11.16
N ASP A 33 1.83 7.40 -12.30
CA ASP A 33 0.36 7.31 -12.45
C ASP A 33 -0.44 8.40 -11.71
N GLY A 34 0.15 9.59 -11.52
CA GLY A 34 -0.53 10.74 -10.92
C GLY A 34 -0.54 10.73 -9.39
N TYR A 35 0.34 9.95 -8.76
CA TYR A 35 0.54 9.93 -7.30
C TYR A 35 1.48 11.05 -6.83
N ASP A 36 1.37 12.25 -7.39
CA ASP A 36 2.28 13.39 -7.13
C ASP A 36 2.41 13.74 -5.65
N LEU A 37 1.33 13.54 -4.88
CA LEU A 37 1.33 13.72 -3.43
C LEU A 37 2.40 12.86 -2.74
N LEU A 38 2.66 11.65 -3.21
CA LEU A 38 3.66 10.75 -2.63
C LEU A 38 5.09 11.23 -2.91
N ALA A 39 5.34 11.84 -4.07
CA ALA A 39 6.65 12.37 -4.43
C ALA A 39 7.09 13.53 -3.52
N GLY A 40 6.12 14.27 -2.96
CA GLY A 40 6.37 15.39 -2.05
C GLY A 40 6.57 15.01 -0.57
N VAL A 41 6.44 13.73 -0.20
CA VAL A 41 6.52 13.32 1.22
C VAL A 41 7.96 13.28 1.72
N ALA A 42 8.24 13.97 2.82
CA ALA A 42 9.52 13.91 3.53
C ALA A 42 9.60 12.69 4.47
N GLY A 43 10.82 12.26 4.81
CA GLY A 43 11.05 11.17 5.77
C GLY A 43 10.81 9.77 5.19
N ARG A 44 11.05 9.60 3.89
CA ARG A 44 10.95 8.32 3.19
C ARG A 44 12.09 7.38 3.61
N GLU A 45 11.73 6.20 4.09
CA GLU A 45 12.64 5.05 4.20
C GLU A 45 12.62 4.27 2.88
N VAL A 46 13.80 3.88 2.38
CA VAL A 46 13.95 3.14 1.12
C VAL A 46 14.57 1.79 1.42
N ASP A 47 13.82 0.73 1.13
CA ASP A 47 14.37 -0.61 1.00
C ASP A 47 14.87 -0.79 -0.45
N PRO A 48 16.16 -1.09 -0.68
CA PRO A 48 16.69 -1.28 -2.02
C PRO A 48 16.22 -2.58 -2.70
N ILE A 49 15.60 -3.50 -1.95
CA ILE A 49 15.13 -4.77 -2.51
C ILE A 49 14.09 -4.52 -3.61
N LEU A 50 14.25 -5.21 -4.74
CA LEU A 50 13.24 -5.18 -5.78
C LEU A 50 11.99 -5.93 -5.31
N LEU A 51 10.79 -5.48 -5.70
CA LEU A 51 9.55 -6.22 -5.37
C LEU A 51 9.61 -7.67 -5.83
N ARG A 52 10.23 -7.94 -6.98
CA ARG A 52 10.46 -9.30 -7.47
C ARG A 52 11.29 -10.12 -6.48
N GLU A 53 12.42 -9.58 -6.02
CA GLU A 53 13.31 -10.26 -5.07
C GLU A 53 12.64 -10.48 -3.71
N MET A 54 11.85 -9.50 -3.25
CA MET A 54 11.04 -9.63 -2.03
C MET A 54 10.06 -10.80 -2.15
N LEU A 55 9.33 -10.91 -3.27
CA LEU A 55 8.38 -12.00 -3.50
C LEU A 55 9.08 -13.36 -3.61
N GLU A 56 10.17 -13.43 -4.38
CA GLU A 56 10.96 -14.65 -4.50
C GLU A 56 11.47 -15.13 -3.14
N ARG A 57 11.93 -14.21 -2.28
CA ARG A 57 12.38 -14.52 -0.93
C ARG A 57 11.25 -15.12 -0.10
N ILE A 58 10.07 -14.50 -0.10
CA ILE A 58 8.91 -15.01 0.63
C ILE A 58 8.53 -16.41 0.14
N PHE A 59 8.48 -16.66 -1.17
CA PHE A 59 8.13 -17.98 -1.70
C PHE A 59 9.19 -19.05 -1.39
N ARG A 60 10.48 -18.68 -1.39
CA ARG A 60 11.55 -19.60 -0.98
C ARG A 60 11.48 -19.94 0.52
N GLU A 61 11.21 -18.96 1.37
CA GLU A 61 11.22 -19.13 2.83
C GLU A 61 9.94 -19.79 3.35
N GLN A 62 8.77 -19.41 2.81
CA GLN A 62 7.47 -19.88 3.31
C GLN A 62 6.86 -21.00 2.46
N GLY A 63 7.42 -21.28 1.28
CA GLY A 63 6.83 -22.21 0.31
C GLY A 63 5.48 -21.67 -0.19
N THR A 64 4.39 -22.33 0.19
CA THR A 64 3.03 -21.91 -0.21
C THR A 64 2.54 -20.74 0.64
N VAL A 65 2.36 -19.59 -0.02
CA VAL A 65 1.75 -18.41 0.59
C VAL A 65 0.25 -18.39 0.29
N THR A 66 -0.58 -18.46 1.33
CA THR A 66 -2.03 -18.29 1.20
C THR A 66 -2.38 -16.81 1.34
N PRO A 67 -3.05 -16.17 0.36
CA PRO A 67 -3.50 -14.79 0.50
C PRO A 67 -4.43 -14.61 1.71
N ALA A 68 -4.32 -13.48 2.39
CA ALA A 68 -5.22 -13.17 3.50
C ALA A 68 -6.70 -13.20 3.02
N PRO A 69 -7.63 -13.78 3.80
CA PRO A 69 -9.04 -13.75 3.47
C PRO A 69 -9.56 -12.31 3.52
N GLY A 70 -9.93 -11.76 2.36
CA GLY A 70 -10.50 -10.42 2.26
C GLY A 70 -10.53 -9.89 0.82
N SER A 71 -11.66 -9.31 0.42
CA SER A 71 -11.76 -8.59 -0.85
C SER A 71 -10.93 -7.30 -0.75
N ARG A 72 -10.04 -7.06 -1.73
CA ARG A 72 -9.30 -5.79 -1.84
C ARG A 72 -10.22 -4.59 -2.04
N TYR A 73 -11.44 -4.83 -2.54
CA TYR A 73 -12.48 -3.84 -2.73
C TYR A 73 -13.82 -4.39 -2.22
N LEU A 74 -14.48 -3.63 -1.35
CA LEU A 74 -15.86 -3.89 -0.93
C LEU A 74 -16.76 -2.88 -1.64
N ARG A 75 -17.67 -3.36 -2.49
CA ARG A 75 -18.70 -2.50 -3.09
C ARG A 75 -19.81 -2.31 -2.05
N VAL A 76 -19.98 -1.09 -1.59
CA VAL A 76 -21.12 -0.72 -0.75
C VAL A 76 -22.31 -0.44 -1.69
N PRO A 77 -23.48 -1.06 -1.48
CA PRO A 77 -24.69 -0.77 -2.26
C PRO A 77 -25.19 0.66 -2.06
#